data_AF-A0A372RQZ9-F1
#
_entry.id   AF-A0A372RQZ9-F1
#
_cell.length_a   1.000
_cell.length_b   1.000
_cell.length_c   1.000
_cell.angle_alpha   90.00
_cell.angle_beta   90.00
_cell.angle_gamma   90.00
#
_symmetry.space_group_name_H-M   'P 1'
#
loop_
_entity.id
_entity.type
_entity.pdbx_description
1 polymer ?
#
loop_
_entity_poly.entity_id
_entity_poly.type
_entity_poly.pdbx_seq_one_letter_code
_entity_poly.pdbx_strand_id
1 'polypeptide(L)'
;MKNLALFSNQNSFISKSWAYLRNLKELFPFAPILLLLTVTCHQIDLQEITSRLEINYQQASLIRNISFEDNQIVYEVRKKKENKAQFLNEIINIYNEIEIGKCIIYCPSVKSCENLIIELQTKMSKEIIAMYHGELSAKQKSAVLFNWKSGKIQIMIATNAFGMGVNVPDVRIVIHTVFRFDATHFFIGNLVQESGHAGRDGLPAKAIIMYSRKDIRTIMGIYLL
;
A
#
# COMPACT_ATOMS: atom_id res chain seq x y z
N MET A 1 22.35 -10.01 -29.32
CA MET A 1 21.34 -8.94 -29.22
C MET A 1 20.00 -9.44 -29.75
N LYS A 2 19.07 -9.81 -28.86
CA LYS A 2 17.64 -9.92 -29.19
C LYS A 2 16.88 -9.22 -28.07
N ASN A 3 16.22 -8.14 -28.45
CA ASN A 3 15.38 -7.29 -27.61
C ASN A 3 14.26 -8.12 -26.96
N LEU A 4 14.32 -8.27 -25.64
CA LEU A 4 13.16 -8.64 -24.83
C LEU A 4 12.42 -7.35 -24.49
N ALA A 5 11.43 -7.03 -25.32
CA ALA A 5 10.43 -6.03 -24.97
C ALA A 5 9.68 -6.52 -23.72
N LEU A 6 10.00 -5.93 -22.57
CA LEU A 6 9.31 -6.12 -21.31
C LEU A 6 7.96 -5.39 -21.36
N PHE A 7 6.97 -6.00 -21.99
CA PHE A 7 5.58 -5.67 -21.65
C PHE A 7 5.28 -6.27 -20.27
N SER A 8 5.19 -5.38 -19.29
CA SER A 8 4.76 -5.67 -17.92
C SER A 8 3.27 -5.99 -17.94
N ASN A 9 2.90 -7.26 -17.76
CA ASN A 9 1.53 -7.59 -17.37
C ASN A 9 1.41 -7.18 -15.89
N GLN A 10 0.71 -6.08 -15.63
CA GLN A 10 0.50 -5.52 -14.28
C GLN A 10 -0.51 -6.32 -13.43
N ASN A 11 -0.98 -7.48 -13.90
CA ASN A 11 -2.04 -8.28 -13.28
C ASN A 11 -1.53 -9.49 -12.46
N SER A 12 -0.26 -9.49 -12.05
CA SER A 12 0.38 -10.66 -11.43
C SER A 12 0.96 -10.30 -10.07
N PHE A 13 0.56 -11.03 -9.02
CA PHE A 13 1.08 -10.90 -7.66
C PHE A 13 2.61 -11.10 -7.59
N ILE A 14 3.16 -11.86 -8.54
CA ILE A 14 4.56 -12.31 -8.52
C ILE A 14 5.37 -11.70 -9.68
N SER A 15 6.55 -11.14 -9.39
CA SER A 15 7.49 -10.68 -10.43
C SER A 15 7.91 -11.84 -11.35
N LYS A 16 8.10 -11.57 -12.65
CA LYS A 16 8.58 -12.57 -13.62
C LYS A 16 9.88 -13.25 -13.18
N SER A 17 10.74 -12.54 -12.44
CA SER A 17 12.00 -13.09 -11.91
C SER A 17 11.82 -14.20 -10.88
N TRP A 18 10.68 -14.31 -10.21
CA TRP A 18 10.44 -15.39 -9.25
C TRP A 18 10.30 -16.76 -9.92
N ALA A 19 10.00 -16.82 -11.22
CA ALA A 19 9.97 -18.08 -11.95
C ALA A 19 11.33 -18.81 -11.89
N TYR A 20 12.44 -18.07 -11.72
CA TYR A 20 13.77 -18.67 -11.55
C TYR A 20 13.93 -19.45 -10.25
N LEU A 21 13.09 -19.20 -9.24
CA LEU A 21 13.15 -19.92 -7.96
C LEU A 21 12.77 -21.39 -8.10
N ARG A 22 12.09 -21.80 -9.19
CA ARG A 22 11.83 -23.22 -9.50
C ARG A 22 13.13 -24.03 -9.57
N ASN A 23 14.20 -23.42 -10.09
CA ASN A 23 15.50 -24.06 -10.26
C ASN A 23 16.15 -24.40 -8.91
N LEU A 24 15.71 -23.80 -7.80
CA LEU A 24 16.22 -24.15 -6.47
C LEU A 24 15.92 -25.59 -6.09
N LYS A 25 14.79 -26.17 -6.57
CA LYS A 25 14.50 -27.59 -6.36
C LYS A 25 15.44 -28.50 -7.14
N GLU A 26 15.83 -28.08 -8.36
CA GLU A 26 16.82 -28.82 -9.16
C GLU A 26 18.20 -28.75 -8.52
N LEU A 27 18.58 -27.59 -7.99
CA LEU A 27 19.89 -27.37 -7.36
C LEU A 27 19.98 -27.98 -5.96
N PHE A 28 18.88 -28.04 -5.22
CA PHE A 28 18.82 -28.51 -3.84
C PHE A 28 17.68 -29.53 -3.64
N PRO A 29 17.77 -30.72 -4.26
CA PRO A 29 16.68 -31.72 -4.24
C PRO A 29 16.41 -32.30 -2.85
N PHE A 30 17.37 -32.19 -1.92
CA PHE A 30 17.25 -32.67 -0.55
C PHE A 30 16.88 -31.58 0.47
N ALA A 31 16.65 -30.33 0.02
CA ALA A 31 16.19 -29.28 0.92
C ALA A 31 14.78 -29.61 1.43
N PRO A 32 14.57 -29.76 2.75
CA PRO A 32 13.33 -30.36 3.25
C PRO A 32 12.11 -29.43 3.15
N ILE A 33 12.29 -28.11 3.18
CA ILE A 33 11.19 -27.13 3.22
C ILE A 33 11.58 -25.85 2.47
N LEU A 34 10.77 -25.43 1.50
CA LEU A 34 10.79 -24.07 0.96
C LEU A 34 9.76 -23.22 1.73
N LEU A 35 10.23 -22.29 2.56
CA LEU A 35 9.36 -21.38 3.31
C LEU A 35 9.15 -20.09 2.52
N LEU A 36 7.90 -19.82 2.13
CA LEU A 36 7.48 -18.58 1.48
C LEU A 36 6.65 -17.76 2.45
N LEU A 37 7.08 -16.53 2.75
CA LEU A 37 6.43 -15.65 3.73
C LEU A 37 5.78 -14.47 3.01
N THR A 38 4.52 -14.20 3.33
CA THR A 38 3.77 -13.04 2.85
C THR A 38 2.78 -12.57 3.91
N VAL A 39 2.45 -11.28 3.88
CA VAL A 39 1.48 -10.65 4.79
C VAL A 39 0.04 -10.87 4.28
N THR A 40 -0.15 -10.91 2.96
CA THR A 40 -1.43 -11.14 2.30
C THR A 40 -1.28 -12.31 1.31
N CYS A 41 -2.19 -13.29 1.39
CA CYS A 41 -2.20 -14.46 0.51
C CYS A 41 -3.63 -15.02 0.40
N HIS A 42 -4.27 -14.78 -0.73
CA HIS A 42 -5.52 -15.41 -1.11
C HIS A 42 -5.27 -16.82 -1.67
N GLN A 43 -6.32 -17.64 -1.72
CA GLN A 43 -6.19 -19.01 -2.24
C GLN A 43 -5.76 -19.05 -3.71
N ILE A 44 -6.16 -18.05 -4.50
CA ILE A 44 -5.74 -17.90 -5.90
C ILE A 44 -4.23 -17.59 -6.00
N ASP A 45 -3.67 -16.85 -5.05
CA ASP A 45 -2.24 -16.55 -5.00
C ASP A 45 -1.44 -17.84 -4.74
N LEU A 46 -1.93 -18.72 -3.87
CA LEU A 46 -1.31 -20.03 -3.63
C LEU A 46 -1.28 -20.90 -4.91
N GLN A 47 -2.39 -20.92 -5.67
CA GLN A 47 -2.44 -21.62 -6.94
C GLN A 47 -1.43 -21.05 -7.95
N GLU A 48 -1.33 -19.72 -8.04
CA GLU A 48 -0.34 -19.06 -8.91
C GLU A 48 1.10 -19.35 -8.47
N ILE A 49 1.41 -19.25 -7.17
CA ILE A 49 2.74 -19.53 -6.60
C ILE A 49 3.15 -20.97 -6.90
N THR A 50 2.30 -21.94 -6.57
CA THR A 50 2.60 -23.37 -6.76
C THR A 50 2.77 -23.73 -8.23
N SER A 51 1.94 -23.18 -9.12
CA SER A 51 2.06 -23.34 -10.57
C SER A 51 3.40 -22.79 -11.10
N ARG A 52 3.76 -21.55 -10.75
CA ARG A 52 4.99 -20.91 -11.24
C ARG A 52 6.27 -21.52 -10.71
N LEU A 53 6.23 -22.06 -9.48
CA LEU A 53 7.39 -22.69 -8.85
C LEU A 53 7.43 -24.21 -9.09
N GLU A 54 6.48 -24.76 -9.86
CA GLU A 54 6.35 -26.19 -10.14
C GLU A 54 6.35 -27.02 -8.84
N ILE A 55 5.65 -26.50 -7.82
CA ILE A 55 5.45 -27.17 -6.53
C ILE A 55 4.14 -27.95 -6.62
N ASN A 56 4.18 -29.25 -6.27
CA ASN A 56 2.96 -30.03 -6.14
C ASN A 56 2.08 -29.38 -5.05
N TYR A 57 0.89 -28.92 -5.44
CA TYR A 57 -0.07 -28.28 -4.53
C TYR A 57 -0.40 -29.12 -3.31
N GLN A 58 -0.43 -30.46 -3.43
CA GLN A 58 -0.68 -31.38 -2.31
C GLN A 58 0.44 -31.39 -1.25
N GLN A 59 1.65 -30.97 -1.63
CA GLN A 59 2.79 -30.82 -0.72
C GLN A 59 2.88 -29.42 -0.12
N ALA A 60 2.05 -28.48 -0.58
CA ALA A 60 2.03 -27.11 -0.06
C ALA A 60 1.10 -27.03 1.16
N SER A 61 1.67 -26.64 2.30
CA SER A 61 0.89 -26.31 3.50
C SER A 61 0.76 -24.80 3.63
N LEU A 62 -0.46 -24.29 3.62
CA LEU A 62 -0.74 -22.88 3.89
C LEU A 62 -1.01 -22.68 5.38
N ILE A 63 -0.01 -22.19 6.10
CA ILE A 63 -0.17 -21.80 7.51
C ILE A 63 -0.56 -20.33 7.55
N ARG A 64 -1.75 -20.02 8.08
CA ARG A 64 -2.23 -18.66 8.31
C ARG A 64 -2.60 -18.50 9.77
N ASN A 65 -2.09 -17.47 10.41
CA ASN A 65 -2.70 -17.01 11.65
C ASN A 65 -3.93 -16.16 11.28
N ILE A 66 -5.10 -16.51 11.82
CA ILE A 66 -6.38 -15.85 11.49
C ILE A 66 -6.58 -14.58 12.34
N SER A 67 -5.75 -14.36 13.36
CA SER A 67 -5.92 -13.27 14.32
C SER A 67 -5.60 -11.91 13.70
N PHE A 68 -6.61 -11.30 13.09
CA PHE A 68 -6.74 -9.85 12.86
C PHE A 68 -7.08 -9.09 14.15
N GLU A 69 -7.18 -9.79 15.29
CA GLU A 69 -7.85 -9.33 16.50
C GLU A 69 -7.09 -8.27 17.30
N ASP A 70 -5.77 -8.13 17.13
CA ASP A 70 -4.96 -7.24 17.96
C ASP A 70 -4.80 -5.81 17.43
N ASN A 71 -5.23 -5.53 16.20
CA ASN A 71 -5.14 -4.19 15.63
C ASN A 71 -6.48 -3.46 15.75
N GLN A 72 -6.56 -2.49 16.65
CA GLN A 72 -7.71 -1.58 16.82
C GLN A 72 -7.80 -0.55 15.68
N ILE A 73 -7.78 -1.01 14.43
CA ILE A 73 -7.94 -0.17 13.25
C ILE A 73 -9.43 -0.07 12.93
N VAL A 74 -9.99 1.13 13.11
CA VAL A 74 -11.35 1.45 12.67
C VAL A 74 -11.32 1.81 11.19
N TYR A 75 -12.05 1.05 10.37
CA TYR A 75 -12.21 1.35 8.95
C TYR A 75 -13.40 2.29 8.73
N GLU A 76 -13.17 3.39 8.02
CA GLU A 76 -14.21 4.35 7.66
C GLU A 76 -14.22 4.58 6.15
N VAL A 77 -15.41 4.62 5.54
CA VAL A 77 -15.57 4.98 4.12
C VAL A 77 -16.25 6.33 4.05
N ARG A 78 -15.58 7.33 3.45
CA ARG A 78 -16.06 8.72 3.37
C ARG A 78 -16.20 9.16 1.91
N LYS A 79 -17.27 9.91 1.61
CA LYS A 79 -17.43 10.51 0.27
C LYS A 79 -16.48 11.69 0.13
N LYS A 80 -15.57 11.60 -0.83
CA LYS A 80 -14.61 12.66 -1.19
C LYS A 80 -15.36 13.93 -1.62
N LYS A 81 -14.98 15.08 -1.05
CA LYS A 81 -15.51 16.38 -1.49
C LYS A 81 -15.05 16.69 -2.91
N GLU A 82 -15.98 17.11 -3.76
CA GLU A 82 -15.68 17.52 -5.14
C GLU A 82 -14.96 18.87 -5.19
N ASN A 83 -15.30 19.77 -4.26
CA ASN A 83 -14.58 21.02 -4.09
C ASN A 83 -13.21 20.77 -3.44
N LYS A 84 -12.16 21.20 -4.14
CA LYS A 84 -10.76 21.07 -3.73
C LYS A 84 -10.46 21.65 -2.35
N ALA A 85 -10.94 22.86 -2.04
CA ALA A 85 -10.68 23.49 -0.75
C ALA A 85 -11.36 22.74 0.40
N GLN A 86 -12.58 22.23 0.17
CA GLN A 86 -13.29 21.40 1.15
C GLN A 86 -12.58 20.06 1.37
N PHE A 87 -12.06 19.44 0.31
CA PHE A 87 -11.28 18.19 0.40
C PHE A 87 -10.00 18.38 1.22
N LEU A 88 -9.26 19.46 0.99
CA LEU A 88 -8.06 19.78 1.76
C LEU A 88 -8.40 20.04 3.23
N ASN A 89 -9.46 20.81 3.50
CA ASN A 89 -9.91 21.05 4.87
C ASN A 89 -10.35 19.75 5.55
N GLU A 90 -10.98 18.82 4.82
CA GLU A 90 -11.34 17.50 5.36
C GLU A 90 -10.10 16.69 5.77
N ILE A 91 -9.06 16.64 4.94
CA ILE A 91 -7.78 15.99 5.28
C ILE A 91 -7.16 16.62 6.53
N ILE A 92 -7.13 17.96 6.59
CA ILE A 92 -6.56 18.69 7.73
C ILE A 92 -7.37 18.42 9.01
N ASN A 93 -8.70 18.42 8.92
CA ASN A 93 -9.55 18.11 10.06
C ASN A 93 -9.33 16.70 10.57
N ILE A 94 -9.23 15.71 9.68
CA ILE A 94 -8.88 14.33 10.02
C ILE A 94 -7.52 14.28 10.72
N TYR A 95 -6.50 14.95 10.17
CA TYR A 95 -5.19 15.00 10.80
C TYR A 95 -5.22 15.63 12.19
N ASN A 96 -6.01 16.69 12.37
CA ASN A 96 -6.16 17.37 13.66
C ASN A 96 -6.94 16.53 14.71
N GLU A 97 -7.57 15.41 14.33
CA GLU A 97 -8.08 14.41 15.28
C GLU A 97 -6.94 13.66 16.00
N ILE A 98 -5.70 13.74 15.48
CA ILE A 98 -4.52 13.09 16.07
C ILE A 98 -3.92 14.00 17.14
N GLU A 99 -4.00 13.58 18.40
CA GLU A 99 -3.25 14.24 19.48
C GLU A 99 -1.75 13.93 19.41
N ILE A 100 -1.42 12.64 19.24
CA ILE A 100 -0.05 12.14 19.16
C ILE A 100 0.03 11.06 18.08
N GLY A 101 1.02 11.20 17.18
CA GLY A 101 1.35 10.20 16.18
C GLY A 101 1.41 10.78 14.78
N LYS A 102 1.33 9.90 13.78
CA LYS A 102 1.57 10.25 12.38
C LYS A 102 0.42 9.84 11.46
N CYS A 103 0.37 10.46 10.30
CA CYS A 103 -0.61 10.19 9.25
C CYS A 103 0.08 9.78 7.95
N ILE A 104 -0.45 8.74 7.28
CA ILE A 104 -0.08 8.38 5.92
C ILE A 104 -1.25 8.71 5.00
N ILE A 105 -0.97 9.32 3.85
CA ILE A 105 -1.95 9.63 2.82
C ILE A 105 -1.52 8.94 1.53
N TYR A 106 -2.23 7.87 1.16
CA TYR A 106 -2.03 7.14 -0.07
C TYR A 106 -2.74 7.79 -1.25
N CYS A 107 -1.97 8.02 -2.30
CA CYS A 107 -2.36 8.64 -3.55
C CYS A 107 -2.21 7.66 -4.71
N PRO A 108 -3.08 7.77 -5.73
CA PRO A 108 -3.10 6.84 -6.85
C PRO A 108 -1.91 6.94 -7.81
N SER A 109 -1.16 8.05 -7.79
CA SER A 109 -0.05 8.32 -8.70
C SER A 109 0.91 9.35 -8.10
N VAL A 110 2.15 9.38 -8.59
CA VAL A 110 3.15 10.39 -8.22
C VAL A 110 2.60 11.81 -8.46
N LYS A 111 1.94 12.02 -9.59
CA LYS A 111 1.33 13.31 -9.90
C LYS A 111 0.28 13.76 -8.88
N SER A 112 -0.48 12.80 -8.35
CA SER A 112 -1.47 13.09 -7.30
C SER A 112 -0.79 13.43 -5.98
N CYS A 113 0.33 12.79 -5.65
CA CYS A 113 1.17 13.17 -4.50
C CYS A 113 1.68 14.61 -4.65
N GLU A 114 2.26 14.95 -5.81
CA GLU A 114 2.81 16.29 -6.10
C GLU A 114 1.75 17.38 -5.93
N ASN A 115 0.58 17.19 -6.52
CA ASN A 115 -0.50 18.16 -6.41
C ASN A 115 -0.95 18.31 -4.94
N LEU A 116 -1.13 17.19 -4.23
CA LEU A 116 -1.60 17.21 -2.85
C LEU A 116 -0.59 17.87 -1.90
N ILE A 117 0.72 17.61 -2.04
CA ILE A 117 1.70 18.23 -1.15
C ILE A 117 1.75 19.75 -1.35
N ILE A 118 1.73 20.22 -2.60
CA ILE A 118 1.73 21.66 -2.91
C ILE A 118 0.55 22.33 -2.23
N GLU A 119 -0.62 21.71 -2.33
CA GLU A 119 -1.87 22.21 -1.77
C GLU A 119 -1.88 22.22 -0.24
N LEU A 120 -1.47 21.13 0.40
CA LEU A 120 -1.42 21.06 1.87
C LEU A 120 -0.39 22.04 2.45
N GLN A 121 0.74 22.22 1.78
CA GLN A 121 1.77 23.18 2.17
C GLN A 121 1.35 24.65 2.07
N THR A 122 0.18 24.95 1.46
CA THR A 122 -0.42 26.30 1.54
C THR A 122 -1.17 26.55 2.85
N LYS A 123 -1.52 25.48 3.59
CA LYS A 123 -2.37 25.52 4.79
C LYS A 123 -1.68 24.98 6.05
N MET A 124 -0.55 24.29 5.90
CA MET A 124 0.19 23.60 6.96
C MET A 124 1.69 23.84 6.82
N SER A 125 2.42 23.66 7.92
CA SER A 125 3.89 23.78 7.94
C SER A 125 4.54 22.79 6.96
N LYS A 126 5.49 23.27 6.17
CA LYS A 126 6.13 22.47 5.12
C LYS A 126 7.04 21.39 5.68
N GLU A 127 7.58 21.63 6.87
CA GLU A 127 8.59 20.81 7.54
C GLU A 127 8.02 19.47 8.03
N ILE A 128 6.72 19.41 8.30
CA ILE A 128 6.04 18.22 8.82
C ILE A 128 5.47 17.31 7.72
N ILE A 129 5.53 17.74 6.45
CA ILE A 129 4.94 17.04 5.30
C ILE A 129 6.03 16.60 4.33
N ALA A 130 6.02 15.34 3.93
CA ALA A 130 6.91 14.84 2.89
C ALA A 130 6.19 13.92 1.91
N MET A 131 6.84 13.68 0.76
CA MET A 131 6.39 12.68 -0.20
C MET A 131 7.30 11.46 -0.23
N TYR A 132 6.71 10.30 -0.52
CA TYR A 132 7.45 9.07 -0.81
C TYR A 132 6.85 8.33 -2.00
N HIS A 133 7.64 8.13 -3.06
CA HIS A 133 7.22 7.38 -4.24
C HIS A 133 8.39 6.65 -4.91
N GLY A 134 8.07 5.79 -5.89
CA GLY A 134 9.03 4.92 -6.55
C GLY A 134 10.17 5.66 -7.28
N GLU A 135 9.89 6.84 -7.83
CA GLU A 135 10.83 7.63 -8.63
C GLU A 135 11.87 8.40 -7.80
N LEU A 136 11.73 8.46 -6.48
CA LEU A 136 12.76 9.04 -5.61
C LEU A 136 14.05 8.22 -5.67
N SER A 137 15.19 8.92 -5.74
CA SER A 137 16.51 8.29 -5.59
C SER A 137 16.67 7.61 -4.23
N ALA A 138 17.57 6.63 -4.14
CA ALA A 138 17.85 5.94 -2.88
C ALA A 138 18.25 6.90 -1.74
N LYS A 139 19.02 7.95 -2.06
CA LYS A 139 19.41 9.00 -1.11
C LYS A 139 18.21 9.78 -0.60
N GLN A 140 17.29 10.19 -1.49
CA GLN A 140 16.05 10.88 -1.11
C GLN A 140 15.15 10.00 -0.25
N LYS A 141 14.93 8.73 -0.66
CA LYS A 141 14.15 7.75 0.12
C LYS A 141 14.70 7.60 1.53
N SER A 142 16.02 7.46 1.66
CA SER A 142 16.69 7.31 2.96
C SER A 142 16.52 8.55 3.84
N ALA A 143 16.69 9.75 3.28
CA ALA A 143 16.51 11.00 4.03
C ALA A 143 15.06 11.20 4.50
N VAL A 144 14.08 10.92 3.64
CA VAL A 144 12.65 11.00 3.98
C VAL A 144 12.31 9.98 5.07
N LEU A 145 12.77 8.73 4.96
CA LEU A 145 12.53 7.70 5.98
C LEU A 145 13.19 8.03 7.32
N PHE A 146 14.38 8.63 7.32
CA PHE A 146 15.03 9.07 8.55
C PHE A 146 14.22 10.16 9.26
N ASN A 147 13.78 11.18 8.52
CA ASN A 147 12.94 12.26 9.05
C ASN A 147 11.55 11.78 9.49
N TRP A 148 11.00 10.77 8.81
CA TRP A 148 9.77 10.09 9.21
C TRP A 148 9.94 9.34 10.53
N LYS A 149 10.97 8.50 10.64
CA LYS A 149 11.23 7.71 11.86
C LYS A 149 11.54 8.57 13.08
N SER A 150 12.24 9.69 12.90
CA SER A 150 12.56 10.63 13.98
C SER A 150 11.39 11.50 14.43
N GLY A 151 10.24 11.46 13.73
CA GLY A 151 9.06 12.26 14.05
C GLY A 151 9.07 13.69 13.51
N LYS A 152 10.13 14.09 12.78
CA LYS A 152 10.18 15.40 12.11
C LYS A 152 9.08 15.53 11.04
N ILE A 153 8.85 14.48 10.28
CA ILE A 153 7.71 14.38 9.36
C ILE A 153 6.57 13.69 10.10
N GLN A 154 5.41 14.32 10.12
CA GLN A 154 4.18 13.80 10.73
C GLN A 154 3.16 13.36 9.68
N ILE A 155 3.22 13.91 8.45
CA ILE A 155 2.34 13.56 7.34
C ILE A 155 3.19 13.03 6.17
N MET A 156 2.98 11.76 5.83
CA MET A 156 3.58 11.13 4.66
C MET A 156 2.57 11.04 3.52
N ILE A 157 2.83 11.69 2.40
CA ILE A 157 2.04 11.54 1.17
C ILE A 157 2.74 10.56 0.26
N ALA A 158 2.11 9.44 -0.09
CA ALA A 158 2.81 8.37 -0.78
C ALA A 158 1.99 7.65 -1.84
N THR A 159 2.67 6.97 -2.75
CA THR A 159 2.07 5.89 -3.54
C THR A 159 2.26 4.55 -2.81
N ASN A 160 1.75 3.45 -3.40
CA ASN A 160 1.98 2.08 -2.94
C ASN A 160 3.47 1.68 -2.78
N ALA A 161 4.40 2.48 -3.31
CA ALA A 161 5.83 2.29 -3.08
C ALA A 161 6.23 2.45 -1.60
N PHE A 162 5.41 3.13 -0.79
CA PHE A 162 5.58 3.24 0.65
C PHE A 162 4.85 2.10 1.35
N GLY A 163 5.53 1.00 1.62
CA GLY A 163 4.89 -0.23 2.09
C GLY A 163 5.90 -1.26 2.61
N MET A 164 6.90 -1.54 1.79
CA MET A 164 7.89 -2.56 2.11
C MET A 164 8.95 -2.05 3.10
N GLY A 165 9.04 -2.68 4.27
CA GLY A 165 10.15 -2.50 5.22
C GLY A 165 10.09 -1.24 6.09
N VAL A 166 8.97 -0.50 6.07
CA VAL A 166 8.76 0.61 7.00
C VAL A 166 8.03 0.08 8.23
N ASN A 167 8.69 0.18 9.39
CA ASN A 167 8.10 -0.13 10.68
C ASN A 167 8.16 1.11 11.58
N VAL A 168 7.06 1.84 11.64
CA VAL A 168 6.88 3.00 12.52
C VAL A 168 5.62 2.75 13.33
N PRO A 169 5.74 2.60 14.66
CA PRO A 169 4.65 2.05 15.48
C PRO A 169 3.48 3.02 15.66
N ASP A 170 3.76 4.33 15.65
CA ASP A 170 2.86 5.39 16.08
C ASP A 170 2.06 6.05 14.93
N VAL A 171 1.75 5.30 13.88
CA VAL A 171 0.85 5.76 12.81
C VAL A 171 -0.60 5.63 13.30
N ARG A 172 -1.32 6.75 13.40
CA ARG A 172 -2.70 6.81 13.89
C ARG A 172 -3.73 6.84 12.79
N ILE A 173 -3.41 7.44 11.65
CA ILE A 173 -4.35 7.55 10.53
C ILE A 173 -3.68 7.15 9.23
N VAL A 174 -4.37 6.31 8.46
CA VAL A 174 -4.06 6.03 7.06
C VAL A 174 -5.24 6.51 6.22
N ILE A 175 -4.99 7.35 5.21
CA ILE A 175 -6.01 7.89 4.31
C ILE A 175 -5.74 7.40 2.89
N HIS A 176 -6.71 6.73 2.27
CA HIS A 176 -6.71 6.43 0.84
C HIS A 176 -7.54 7.48 0.11
N THR A 177 -6.87 8.35 -0.66
CA THR A 177 -7.52 9.51 -1.30
C THR A 177 -8.42 9.16 -2.48
N VAL A 178 -8.36 7.92 -2.95
CA VAL A 178 -9.13 7.37 -4.05
C VAL A 178 -9.46 5.91 -3.75
N PHE A 179 -10.73 5.56 -3.85
CA PHE A 179 -11.17 4.18 -3.89
C PHE A 179 -10.97 3.62 -5.30
N ARG A 180 -10.05 2.66 -5.46
CA ARG A 180 -9.81 1.97 -6.74
C ARG A 180 -10.28 0.54 -6.64
N PHE A 181 -11.51 0.26 -7.01
CA PHE A 181 -11.94 -1.12 -7.17
C PHE A 181 -11.44 -1.62 -8.54
N ASP A 182 -10.32 -2.31 -8.57
CA ASP A 182 -10.13 -3.26 -9.65
C ASP A 182 -10.95 -4.51 -9.32
N ALA A 183 -11.45 -5.22 -10.33
CA ALA A 183 -12.19 -6.47 -10.11
C ALA A 183 -11.27 -7.62 -9.64
N THR A 184 -10.06 -7.30 -9.19
CA THR A 184 -9.01 -8.23 -8.79
C THR A 184 -8.88 -8.23 -7.27
N HIS A 185 -8.64 -9.39 -6.67
CA HIS A 185 -8.42 -9.50 -5.21
C HIS A 185 -7.21 -8.69 -4.71
N PHE A 186 -6.36 -8.22 -5.63
CA PHE A 186 -5.14 -7.47 -5.37
C PHE A 186 -5.38 -6.12 -4.66
N PHE A 187 -6.46 -5.40 -4.98
CA PHE A 187 -6.71 -4.11 -4.34
C PHE A 187 -7.04 -4.21 -2.85
N ILE A 188 -7.89 -5.16 -2.46
CA ILE A 188 -8.23 -5.36 -1.04
C ILE A 188 -6.98 -5.80 -0.27
N GLY A 189 -6.15 -6.67 -0.86
CA GLY A 189 -4.86 -7.05 -0.28
C GLY A 189 -3.95 -5.85 -0.02
N ASN A 190 -3.81 -4.95 -1.01
CA ASN A 190 -3.03 -3.72 -0.86
C ASN A 190 -3.63 -2.80 0.22
N LEU A 191 -4.95 -2.59 0.21
CA LEU A 191 -5.63 -1.76 1.20
C LEU A 191 -5.37 -2.27 2.63
N VAL A 192 -5.49 -3.58 2.85
CA VAL A 192 -5.23 -4.22 4.15
C VAL A 192 -3.76 -4.09 4.53
N GLN A 193 -2.83 -4.30 3.58
CA GLN A 193 -1.40 -4.15 3.84
C GLN A 193 -1.02 -2.71 4.19
N GLU A 194 -1.52 -1.74 3.43
CA GLU A 194 -1.27 -0.30 3.60
C GLU A 194 -1.92 0.22 4.89
N SER A 195 -3.16 -0.17 5.18
CA SER A 195 -3.83 0.20 6.44
C SER A 195 -3.18 -0.47 7.65
N GLY A 196 -2.62 -1.68 7.51
CA GLY A 196 -1.84 -2.38 8.54
C GLY A 196 -0.51 -1.70 8.92
N HIS A 197 -0.19 -0.55 8.32
CA HIS A 197 0.85 0.34 8.84
C HIS A 197 0.40 1.11 10.08
N ALA A 198 -0.90 1.26 10.29
CA ALA A 198 -1.47 1.96 11.43
C ALA A 198 -1.49 1.08 12.69
N GLY A 199 -1.40 1.71 13.86
CA GLY A 199 -1.69 1.06 15.15
C GLY A 199 -0.74 -0.07 15.53
N ARG A 200 0.50 -0.10 15.04
CA ARG A 200 1.46 -1.20 15.31
C ARG A 200 1.98 -1.25 16.75
N ASP A 201 1.74 -0.20 17.52
CA ASP A 201 1.89 -0.17 18.98
C ASP A 201 0.68 -0.76 19.75
N GLY A 202 -0.35 -1.24 19.04
CA GLY A 202 -1.58 -1.77 19.62
C GLY A 202 -2.59 -0.68 20.05
N LEU A 203 -2.28 0.60 19.82
CA LEU A 203 -3.17 1.71 20.16
C LEU A 203 -4.20 1.96 19.04
N PRO A 204 -5.36 2.58 19.36
CA PRO A 204 -6.39 2.90 18.37
C PRO A 204 -5.84 3.63 17.15
N ALA A 205 -6.29 3.21 15.97
CA ALA A 205 -5.95 3.84 14.71
C ALA A 205 -7.14 3.83 13.74
N LYS A 206 -7.08 4.65 12.69
CA LYS A 206 -8.11 4.73 11.67
C LYS A 206 -7.55 4.48 10.28
N ALA A 207 -8.31 3.77 9.47
CA ALA A 207 -8.09 3.64 8.04
C ALA A 207 -9.29 4.25 7.29
N ILE A 208 -9.07 5.38 6.63
CA ILE A 208 -10.12 6.16 5.97
C ILE A 208 -9.99 5.99 4.46
N ILE A 209 -11.03 5.45 3.84
CA ILE A 209 -11.11 5.27 2.39
C ILE A 209 -12.04 6.33 1.81
N MET A 210 -11.49 7.20 0.95
CA MET A 210 -12.26 8.24 0.29
C MET A 210 -12.68 7.81 -1.11
N TYR A 211 -13.96 8.02 -1.45
CA TYR A 211 -14.50 7.68 -2.77
C TYR A 211 -15.22 8.87 -3.42
N SER A 212 -15.08 9.01 -4.73
CA SER A 212 -15.86 9.94 -5.54
C SER A 212 -16.76 9.22 -6.54
N ARG A 213 -17.76 9.93 -7.08
CA ARG A 213 -18.59 9.40 -8.18
C ARG A 213 -17.76 9.07 -9.42
N LYS A 214 -16.70 9.84 -9.68
CA LYS A 214 -15.78 9.59 -10.80
C LYS A 214 -15.06 8.26 -10.62
N ASP A 215 -14.58 8.00 -9.41
CA ASP A 215 -13.88 6.75 -9.10
C ASP A 215 -14.81 5.54 -9.34
N ILE A 216 -16.04 5.59 -8.82
CA ILE A 216 -17.06 4.55 -9.03
C ILE A 216 -17.36 4.34 -10.53
N ARG A 217 -17.44 5.42 -11.32
CA ARG A 217 -17.69 5.31 -12.77
C ARG A 217 -16.53 4.66 -13.51
N THR A 218 -15.30 5.07 -13.20
CA THR A 218 -14.09 4.45 -13.77
C THR A 218 -14.05 2.95 -13.46
N ILE A 219 -14.43 2.57 -12.25
CA ILE A 219 -14.55 1.17 -11.82
C ILE A 219 -15.61 0.42 -12.63
N MET A 220 -16.82 0.99 -12.75
CA MET A 220 -17.96 0.33 -13.39
C MET A 220 -17.87 0.33 -14.93
N GLY A 221 -16.80 0.90 -15.51
CA GLY A 221 -16.65 1.03 -16.96
C GLY A 221 -17.68 1.97 -17.61
N ILE A 222 -18.39 2.79 -16.82
CA ILE A 222 -19.39 3.73 -17.33
C ILE A 222 -18.68 5.03 -17.69
N TYR A 223 -18.20 5.10 -18.92
CA TYR A 223 -17.78 6.36 -19.54
C TYR A 223 -19.02 7.00 -20.16
N LEU A 224 -19.42 8.19 -19.67
CA LEU A 224 -20.48 8.95 -20.32
C LEU A 224 -19.95 9.48 -21.66
N LEU A 225 -20.72 9.22 -22.72
CA LEU A 225 -20.66 9.96 -23.98
C LEU A 225 -21.05 11.43 -23.74
#